data_AF-A0A370TMX5-F1
#
_entry.id   AF-A0A370TMX5-F1
#
_cell.length_a   1.000
_cell.length_b   1.000
_cell.length_c   1.000
_cell.angle_alpha   90.00
_cell.angle_beta   90.00
_cell.angle_gamma   90.00
#
_symmetry.space_group_name_H-M   'P 1'
#
loop_
_entity.id
_entity.type
_entity.pdbx_description
1 polymer ?
#
loop_
_entity_poly.entity_id
_entity_poly.type
_entity_poly.pdbx_seq_one_letter_code
_entity_poly.pdbx_strand_id
1 'polypeptide(L)'
;MSQVFQSYFCIESQSRLTLTNGLRTLITSKPFPPDEKDFADNMFKSEYLHKMYLATTNKNNSRHWKALELSEKMRVQPVHIVNYVWRSHNVWFFKKALMAIVSHWEKLGPDAGLCLMSFSQEDYDTFEQEVECREFVAGILELFKANYRLPPEGTISPERYDDIQSELTRLRTVCYEEAENDDDRLSVKKLWPYQDSKEV
;
A
#
# COMPACT_ATOMS: atom_id res chain seq x y z
N MET A 1 -3.73 12.34 -2.92
CA MET A 1 -3.96 11.24 -1.94
C MET A 1 -2.84 10.20 -2.02
N SER A 2 -1.56 10.60 -2.09
CA SER A 2 -0.48 9.65 -2.44
C SER A 2 0.86 9.83 -1.70
N GLN A 3 0.94 10.51 -0.55
CA GLN A 3 2.18 10.50 0.26
C GLN A 3 2.23 9.45 1.37
N VAL A 4 1.11 8.81 1.71
CA VAL A 4 1.04 7.91 2.88
C VAL A 4 1.43 6.47 2.54
N PHE A 5 1.36 6.04 1.27
CA PHE A 5 1.65 4.65 0.91
C PHE A 5 3.13 4.40 0.57
N GLN A 6 3.86 5.41 0.09
CA GLN A 6 5.25 5.23 -0.35
C GLN A 6 6.26 5.29 0.79
N SER A 7 5.90 5.85 1.95
CA SER A 7 6.79 5.95 3.12
C SER A 7 6.93 4.65 3.92
N TYR A 8 6.06 3.66 3.73
CA TYR A 8 6.04 2.46 4.59
C TYR A 8 6.81 1.26 4.05
N PHE A 9 7.31 1.31 2.80
CA PHE A 9 8.03 0.19 2.20
C PHE A 9 9.56 0.27 2.33
N CYS A 10 10.10 1.32 2.97
CA CYS A 10 11.55 1.55 3.01
C CYS A 10 12.12 1.72 4.42
N ILE A 11 11.72 0.92 5.41
CA ILE A 11 12.49 0.82 6.66
C ILE A 11 12.48 -0.60 7.25
N GLU A 12 12.75 -1.61 6.43
CA GLU A 12 13.20 -2.92 6.91
C GLU A 12 14.73 -3.01 6.84
N SER A 13 15.35 -2.83 8.01
CA SER A 13 16.19 -3.87 8.63
C SER A 13 17.70 -3.70 8.86
N GLN A 14 18.46 -2.69 8.37
CA GLN A 14 19.92 -2.70 8.66
C GLN A 14 20.66 -1.42 9.10
N SER A 15 20.05 -0.25 9.22
CA SER A 15 20.81 0.99 9.56
C SER A 15 20.53 1.61 10.94
N ARG A 16 19.80 0.94 11.84
CA ARG A 16 19.22 1.56 13.05
C ARG A 16 20.15 1.80 14.24
N LEU A 17 21.46 1.57 14.15
CA LEU A 17 22.37 1.76 15.31
C LEU A 17 23.43 2.86 15.19
N THR A 18 23.55 3.57 14.08
CA THR A 18 24.58 4.63 13.94
C THR A 18 24.05 6.04 13.69
N LEU A 19 22.74 6.22 13.49
CA LEU A 19 22.16 7.51 13.07
C LEU A 19 21.56 8.37 14.18
N THR A 20 21.56 7.94 15.44
CA THR A 20 20.97 8.75 16.53
C THR A 20 21.88 9.89 17.00
N ASN A 21 23.19 9.79 16.79
CA ASN A 21 24.15 10.82 17.23
C ASN A 21 24.57 11.79 16.11
N GLY A 22 24.47 11.41 14.83
CA GLY A 22 24.86 12.26 13.70
C GLY A 22 23.78 13.26 13.24
N LEU A 23 22.51 12.93 13.42
CA LEU A 23 21.40 13.79 12.98
C LEU A 23 21.15 14.99 13.90
N ARG A 24 21.59 14.93 15.16
CA ARG A 24 21.40 16.04 16.12
C ARG A 24 22.27 17.26 15.80
N THR A 25 23.38 17.06 15.08
CA THR A 25 24.37 18.10 14.78
C THR A 25 24.18 18.77 13.40
N LEU A 26 23.34 18.22 12.53
CA LEU A 26 23.10 18.78 11.18
C LEU A 26 21.81 19.62 11.07
N ILE A 27 20.90 19.52 12.06
CA ILE A 27 19.61 20.23 12.08
C ILE A 27 19.77 21.72 12.48
N THR A 28 20.96 22.19 12.85
CA THR A 28 21.18 23.57 13.34
C THR A 28 21.66 24.58 12.28
N SER A 29 21.78 24.22 11.00
CA SER A 29 22.42 25.12 10.00
C SER A 29 21.49 25.79 8.97
N LYS A 30 20.20 25.45 8.90
CA LYS A 30 19.25 26.13 8.00
C LYS A 30 17.83 26.09 8.58
N PRO A 31 17.14 27.24 8.76
CA PRO A 31 15.76 27.23 9.18
C PRO A 31 14.90 26.61 8.07
N PHE A 32 14.24 25.51 8.39
CA PHE A 32 13.22 24.90 7.55
C PHE A 32 12.05 25.89 7.33
N PRO A 33 11.41 25.88 6.15
CA PRO A 33 10.10 26.51 5.94
C PRO A 33 9.12 26.16 7.07
N PRO A 34 8.18 27.05 7.46
CA PRO A 34 7.30 26.85 8.61
C PRO A 34 6.51 25.53 8.55
N ASP A 35 6.06 25.13 7.37
CA ASP A 35 5.35 23.88 7.07
C ASP A 35 6.25 22.64 7.21
N GLU A 36 7.49 22.72 6.74
CA GLU A 36 8.48 21.64 6.90
C GLU A 36 8.89 21.46 8.36
N LYS A 37 8.95 22.55 9.14
CA LYS A 37 9.23 22.52 10.58
C LYS A 37 8.10 21.86 11.37
N ASP A 38 6.85 22.24 11.09
CA ASP A 38 5.68 21.64 11.74
C ASP A 38 5.54 20.15 11.40
N PHE A 39 5.83 19.77 10.15
CA PHE A 39 5.92 18.37 9.74
C PHE A 39 7.00 17.62 10.52
N ALA A 40 8.21 18.17 10.60
CA ALA A 40 9.33 17.56 11.34
C ALA A 40 9.01 17.41 12.83
N ASP A 41 8.41 18.42 13.46
CA ASP A 41 8.01 18.40 14.87
C ASP A 41 6.91 17.36 15.12
N ASN A 42 5.94 17.22 14.21
CA ASN A 42 4.92 16.18 14.29
C ASN A 42 5.49 14.77 14.14
N MET A 43 6.42 14.57 13.20
CA MET A 43 7.12 13.30 13.04
C MET A 43 7.93 12.94 14.29
N PHE A 44 8.65 13.91 14.88
CA PHE A 44 9.39 13.70 16.12
C PHE A 44 8.47 13.33 17.29
N LYS A 45 7.34 14.05 17.45
CA LYS A 45 6.33 13.73 18.48
C LYS A 45 5.75 12.33 18.29
N SER A 46 5.40 11.96 17.06
CA SER A 46 4.87 10.63 16.73
C SER A 46 5.87 9.52 17.09
N GLU A 47 7.12 9.66 16.69
CA GLU A 47 8.20 8.71 17.02
C GLU A 47 8.45 8.60 18.52
N TYR A 48 8.44 9.74 19.22
CA TYR A 48 8.59 9.77 20.67
C TYR A 48 7.45 9.02 21.38
N LEU A 49 6.19 9.28 20.98
CA LEU A 49 5.01 8.60 21.51
C LEU A 49 5.06 7.10 21.22
N HIS A 50 5.45 6.70 20.01
CA HIS A 50 5.60 5.30 19.64
C HIS A 50 6.63 4.58 20.51
N LYS A 51 7.79 5.19 20.77
CA LYS A 51 8.82 4.62 21.66
C LYS A 51 8.34 4.51 23.11
N MET A 52 7.62 5.52 23.61
CA MET A 52 7.02 5.47 24.95
C MET A 52 5.96 4.38 25.07
N TYR A 53 5.13 4.21 24.03
CA TYR A 53 4.16 3.13 23.95
C TYR A 53 4.85 1.76 23.99
N LEU A 54 5.89 1.56 23.20
CA LEU A 54 6.66 0.30 23.17
C LEU A 54 7.29 0.00 24.54
N ALA A 55 7.96 0.98 25.16
CA ALA A 55 8.59 0.80 26.46
C ALA A 55 7.57 0.46 27.57
N THR A 56 6.44 1.17 27.58
CA THR A 56 5.36 0.95 28.55
C THR A 56 4.69 -0.41 28.33
N THR A 57 4.46 -0.77 27.07
CA THR A 57 3.86 -2.06 26.68
C THR A 57 4.76 -3.23 27.08
N ASN A 58 6.06 -3.16 26.78
CA ASN A 58 7.02 -4.19 27.17
C ASN A 58 6.99 -4.43 28.69
N LYS A 59 6.98 -3.33 29.46
CA LYS A 59 6.98 -3.40 30.92
C LYS A 59 5.66 -3.92 31.51
N ASN A 60 4.53 -3.45 31.00
CA ASN A 60 3.24 -3.62 31.67
C ASN A 60 2.31 -4.64 31.01
N ASN A 61 2.60 -5.08 29.78
CA ASN A 61 1.73 -6.00 29.03
C ASN A 61 2.56 -6.98 28.19
N SER A 62 3.07 -8.02 28.84
CA SER A 62 3.91 -9.06 28.22
C SER A 62 3.21 -9.80 27.07
N ARG A 63 1.89 -9.99 27.16
CA ARG A 63 1.10 -10.63 26.10
C ARG A 63 1.06 -9.76 24.85
N HIS A 64 0.79 -8.46 25.02
CA HIS A 64 0.76 -7.51 23.91
C HIS A 64 2.17 -7.29 23.33
N TRP A 65 3.20 -7.28 24.17
CA TRP A 65 4.59 -7.21 23.71
C TRP A 65 4.97 -8.38 22.80
N LYS A 66 4.66 -9.62 23.21
CA LYS A 66 4.84 -10.81 22.35
C LYS A 66 4.08 -10.70 21.03
N ALA A 67 2.89 -10.10 21.03
CA ALA A 67 2.12 -9.87 19.81
C ALA A 67 2.78 -8.83 18.87
N LEU A 68 3.48 -7.82 19.42
CA LEU A 68 4.24 -6.86 18.64
C LEU A 68 5.57 -7.45 18.10
N GLU A 69 6.17 -8.41 18.82
CA GLU A 69 7.35 -9.15 18.37
C GLU A 69 7.03 -10.15 17.25
N LEU A 70 5.77 -10.58 17.13
CA LEU A 70 5.29 -11.37 15.99
C LEU A 70 5.32 -10.50 14.74
N SER A 71 6.48 -10.45 14.10
CA SER A 71 6.73 -9.82 12.79
C SER A 71 5.99 -10.51 11.63
N GLU A 72 5.06 -11.43 11.92
CA GLU A 72 4.22 -12.04 10.91
C GLU A 72 3.28 -10.98 10.34
N LYS A 73 3.71 -10.39 9.22
CA LYS A 73 2.91 -9.49 8.39
C LYS A 73 1.50 -10.07 8.16
N MET A 74 1.37 -11.40 8.07
CA MET A 74 0.08 -12.10 7.95
C MET A 74 -0.91 -11.87 9.10
N ARG A 75 -0.47 -11.67 10.35
CA ARG A 75 -1.36 -11.40 11.49
C ARG A 75 -1.75 -9.93 11.60
N VAL A 76 -0.79 -9.07 11.28
CA VAL A 76 -0.87 -7.63 11.54
C VAL A 76 -1.53 -6.91 10.37
N GLN A 77 -1.19 -7.29 9.13
CA GLN A 77 -1.68 -6.66 7.90
C GLN A 77 -3.22 -6.63 7.78
N PRO A 78 -3.98 -7.72 8.04
CA PRO A 78 -5.44 -7.68 7.94
C PRO A 78 -6.07 -6.64 8.88
N VAL A 79 -5.55 -6.52 10.12
CA VAL A 79 -6.04 -5.54 11.11
C VAL A 79 -5.82 -4.10 10.63
N HIS A 80 -4.68 -3.82 10.02
CA HIS A 80 -4.43 -2.51 9.41
C HIS A 80 -5.36 -2.24 8.23
N ILE A 81 -5.53 -3.22 7.35
CA ILE A 81 -6.35 -3.12 6.14
C ILE A 81 -7.82 -2.84 6.50
N VAL A 82 -8.39 -3.55 7.48
CA VAL A 82 -9.81 -3.38 7.89
C VAL A 82 -10.14 -1.93 8.24
N ASN A 83 -9.23 -1.20 8.89
CA ASN A 83 -9.47 0.20 9.27
C ASN A 83 -9.56 1.16 8.07
N TYR A 84 -9.01 0.78 6.92
CA TYR A 84 -8.90 1.62 5.74
C TYR A 84 -9.83 1.20 4.61
N VAL A 85 -10.10 -0.10 4.46
CA VAL A 85 -10.89 -0.68 3.36
C VAL A 85 -12.25 -0.04 3.19
N TRP A 86 -12.94 0.25 4.29
CA TRP A 86 -14.27 0.84 4.26
C TRP A 86 -14.25 2.28 3.76
N ARG A 87 -13.17 3.03 4.02
CA ARG A 87 -13.00 4.40 3.53
C ARG A 87 -12.58 4.43 2.06
N SER A 88 -11.65 3.56 1.70
CA SER A 88 -11.06 3.54 0.35
C SER A 88 -11.81 2.65 -0.65
N HIS A 89 -12.88 1.98 -0.22
CA HIS A 89 -13.63 0.98 -1.00
C HIS A 89 -12.72 -0.10 -1.61
N ASN A 90 -11.57 -0.37 -0.97
CA ASN A 90 -10.54 -1.24 -1.54
C ASN A 90 -10.62 -2.64 -0.93
N VAL A 91 -11.74 -3.30 -1.19
CA VAL A 91 -12.07 -4.63 -0.66
C VAL A 91 -11.13 -5.72 -1.20
N TRP A 92 -10.49 -5.48 -2.36
CA TRP A 92 -9.60 -6.43 -2.99
C TRP A 92 -8.38 -6.79 -2.12
N PHE A 93 -7.68 -5.79 -1.55
CA PHE A 93 -6.55 -6.05 -0.65
C PHE A 93 -6.98 -6.78 0.63
N PHE A 94 -8.22 -6.56 1.06
CA PHE A 94 -8.77 -7.28 2.20
C PHE A 94 -9.05 -8.74 1.86
N LYS A 95 -9.66 -9.02 0.70
CA LYS A 95 -9.86 -10.40 0.20
C LYS A 95 -8.50 -11.13 0.11
N LYS A 96 -7.47 -10.49 -0.46
CA LYS A 96 -6.10 -11.04 -0.52
C LYS A 96 -5.57 -11.43 0.86
N ALA A 97 -5.70 -10.53 1.83
CA ALA A 97 -5.21 -10.76 3.19
C ALA A 97 -5.98 -11.89 3.91
N LEU A 98 -7.29 -11.99 3.71
CA LEU A 98 -8.11 -13.07 4.25
C LEU A 98 -7.76 -14.43 3.64
N MET A 99 -7.58 -14.49 2.32
CA MET A 99 -7.17 -15.72 1.64
C MET A 99 -5.80 -16.18 2.15
N ALA A 100 -4.85 -15.26 2.34
CA ALA A 100 -3.55 -15.57 2.94
C ALA A 100 -3.66 -16.14 4.36
N ILE A 101 -4.58 -15.62 5.20
CA ILE A 101 -4.85 -16.17 6.54
C ILE A 101 -5.39 -17.60 6.45
N VAL A 102 -6.37 -17.84 5.58
CA VAL A 102 -6.97 -19.18 5.41
C VAL A 102 -5.92 -20.19 4.95
N SER A 103 -5.08 -19.83 3.97
CA SER A 103 -4.02 -20.72 3.47
C SER A 103 -2.91 -21.01 4.50
N HIS A 104 -2.71 -20.14 5.49
CA HIS A 104 -1.68 -20.28 6.51
C HIS A 104 -2.25 -20.56 7.91
N TRP A 105 -3.53 -20.93 8.01
CA TRP A 105 -4.24 -21.05 9.28
C TRP A 105 -3.55 -22.01 10.25
N GLU A 106 -3.05 -23.16 9.74
CA GLU A 106 -2.32 -24.16 10.54
C GLU A 106 -1.07 -23.56 11.22
N LYS A 107 -0.40 -22.61 10.58
CA LYS A 107 0.77 -21.92 11.14
C LYS A 107 0.37 -20.81 12.11
N LEU A 108 -0.76 -20.15 11.85
CA LEU A 108 -1.24 -19.03 12.65
C LEU A 108 -1.85 -19.49 13.99
N GLY A 109 -2.55 -20.62 13.97
CA GLY A 109 -3.23 -21.20 15.12
C GLY A 109 -3.10 -22.73 15.15
N PRO A 110 -1.92 -23.28 15.48
CA PRO A 110 -1.72 -24.74 15.54
C PRO A 110 -2.70 -25.43 16.50
N ASP A 111 -3.15 -24.73 17.55
CA ASP A 111 -4.13 -25.21 18.52
C ASP A 111 -5.55 -24.67 18.30
N ALA A 112 -5.78 -23.89 17.23
CA ALA A 112 -7.03 -23.18 17.00
C ALA A 112 -8.10 -24.02 16.26
N GLY A 113 -7.77 -25.26 15.87
CA GLY A 113 -8.66 -26.14 15.12
C GLY A 113 -8.84 -25.70 13.65
N LEU A 114 -9.93 -26.17 13.01
CA LEU A 114 -10.26 -25.84 11.63
C LEU A 114 -10.53 -24.34 11.47
N CYS A 115 -10.13 -23.76 10.33
CA CYS A 115 -10.42 -22.36 10.03
C CYS A 115 -11.93 -22.15 9.91
N LEU A 116 -12.44 -21.08 10.53
CA LEU A 116 -13.86 -20.72 10.47
C LEU A 116 -14.29 -20.16 9.11
N MET A 117 -13.32 -19.79 8.27
CA MET A 117 -13.55 -19.29 6.93
C MET A 117 -12.95 -20.25 5.91
N SER A 118 -13.68 -20.49 4.83
CA SER A 118 -13.21 -21.22 3.66
C SER A 118 -13.56 -20.43 2.42
N PHE A 119 -12.72 -20.58 1.40
CA PHE A 119 -12.94 -20.06 0.07
C PHE A 119 -13.11 -21.27 -0.86
N SER A 120 -14.06 -21.17 -1.79
CA SER A 120 -14.22 -22.18 -2.84
C SER A 120 -13.07 -22.11 -3.83
N GLN A 121 -12.86 -23.17 -4.63
CA GLN A 121 -11.85 -23.11 -5.70
C GLN A 121 -12.16 -21.99 -6.70
N GLU A 122 -13.43 -21.81 -7.04
CA GLU A 122 -13.90 -20.72 -7.91
C GLU A 122 -13.53 -19.33 -7.36
N ASP A 123 -13.56 -19.14 -6.03
CA ASP A 123 -13.14 -17.88 -5.41
C ASP A 123 -11.64 -17.59 -5.59
N TYR A 124 -10.82 -18.65 -5.60
CA TYR A 124 -9.38 -18.56 -5.87
C TYR A 124 -9.12 -18.27 -7.34
N ASP A 125 -9.73 -19.03 -8.25
CA ASP A 125 -9.54 -18.87 -9.69
C ASP A 125 -9.95 -17.45 -10.14
N THR A 126 -11.12 -16.96 -9.67
CA THR A 126 -11.57 -15.60 -9.94
C THR A 126 -10.62 -14.55 -9.37
N PHE A 127 -10.09 -14.78 -8.17
CA PHE A 127 -9.16 -13.84 -7.54
C PHE A 127 -7.82 -13.81 -8.28
N GLU A 128 -7.35 -14.95 -8.77
CA GLU A 128 -6.09 -15.07 -9.52
C GLU A 128 -6.20 -14.37 -10.88
N GLN A 129 -7.31 -14.53 -11.60
CA GLN A 129 -7.59 -13.78 -12.82
C GLN A 129 -7.60 -12.26 -12.56
N GLU A 130 -8.21 -11.81 -11.45
CA GLU A 130 -8.18 -10.39 -11.06
C GLU A 130 -6.76 -9.91 -10.71
N VAL A 131 -5.90 -10.76 -10.13
CA VAL A 131 -4.50 -10.45 -9.84
C VAL A 131 -3.74 -10.22 -11.14
N GLU A 132 -3.85 -11.13 -12.11
CA GLU A 132 -3.16 -11.03 -13.40
C GLU A 132 -3.54 -9.74 -14.14
N CYS A 133 -4.83 -9.43 -14.22
CA CYS A 133 -5.31 -8.18 -14.81
C CYS A 133 -4.74 -6.95 -14.08
N ARG A 134 -4.63 -7.02 -12.74
CA ARG A 134 -4.06 -5.94 -11.93
C ARG A 134 -2.59 -5.72 -12.13
N GLU A 135 -1.82 -6.79 -12.18
CA GLU A 135 -0.38 -6.73 -12.41
C GLU A 135 -0.07 -6.25 -13.83
N PHE A 136 -0.86 -6.68 -14.81
CA PHE A 136 -0.76 -6.19 -16.19
C PHE A 136 -0.98 -4.67 -16.29
N VAL A 137 -2.11 -4.16 -15.78
CA VAL A 137 -2.39 -2.72 -15.80
C VAL A 137 -1.36 -1.93 -14.99
N ALA A 138 -0.95 -2.43 -13.82
CA ALA A 138 0.07 -1.79 -13.01
C ALA A 138 1.42 -1.70 -13.74
N GLY A 139 1.84 -2.77 -14.41
CA GLY A 139 3.09 -2.79 -15.19
C GLY A 139 3.09 -1.76 -16.31
N ILE A 140 1.98 -1.64 -17.05
CA ILE A 140 1.84 -0.64 -18.11
C ILE A 140 1.90 0.79 -17.56
N LEU A 141 1.25 1.03 -16.41
CA LEU A 141 1.28 2.34 -15.76
C LEU A 141 2.66 2.70 -15.20
N GLU A 142 3.41 1.73 -14.69
CA GLU A 142 4.79 1.97 -14.25
C GLU A 142 5.72 2.29 -15.44
N LEU A 143 5.59 1.58 -16.56
CA LEU A 143 6.31 1.91 -17.80
C LEU A 143 5.94 3.32 -18.30
N PHE A 144 4.66 3.68 -18.23
CA PHE A 144 4.20 5.02 -18.58
C PHE A 144 4.83 6.09 -17.69
N LYS A 145 4.79 5.91 -16.36
CA LYS A 145 5.43 6.83 -15.41
C LYS A 145 6.92 7.00 -15.69
N ALA A 146 7.62 5.90 -15.97
CA ALA A 146 9.05 5.93 -16.29
C ALA A 146 9.33 6.70 -17.59
N ASN A 147 8.56 6.44 -18.65
CA ASN A 147 8.73 7.08 -19.96
C ASN A 147 8.47 8.60 -19.91
N TYR A 148 7.40 9.01 -19.22
CA TYR A 148 7.00 10.42 -19.14
C TYR A 148 7.59 11.17 -17.95
N ARG A 149 8.43 10.48 -17.15
CA ARG A 149 9.09 10.98 -15.93
C ARG A 149 8.09 11.62 -14.96
N LEU A 150 6.97 10.95 -14.75
CA LEU A 150 5.93 11.45 -13.87
C LEU A 150 6.39 11.35 -12.41
N PRO A 151 6.09 12.35 -11.58
CA PRO A 151 6.28 12.26 -10.14
C PRO A 151 5.50 11.07 -9.55
N PRO A 152 5.95 10.50 -8.42
CA PRO A 152 5.24 9.41 -7.75
C PRO A 152 3.76 9.72 -7.44
N GLU A 153 3.46 10.98 -7.15
CA GLU A 153 2.12 11.47 -6.85
C GLU A 153 1.20 11.57 -8.09
N GLY A 154 1.74 11.40 -9.30
CA GLY A 154 1.00 11.51 -10.56
C GLY A 154 0.65 12.95 -10.96
N THR A 155 1.27 13.96 -10.34
CA THR A 155 1.03 15.37 -10.68
C THR A 155 1.65 15.75 -12.02
N ILE A 156 0.89 16.44 -12.87
CA ILE A 156 1.28 16.82 -14.23
C ILE A 156 1.16 18.35 -14.38
N SER A 157 2.08 18.99 -15.12
CA SER A 157 1.96 20.42 -15.47
C SER A 157 0.75 20.62 -16.39
N PRO A 158 -0.06 21.68 -16.21
CA PRO A 158 -1.18 21.98 -17.11
C PRO A 158 -0.80 22.00 -18.59
N GLU A 159 0.41 22.45 -18.92
CA GLU A 159 0.93 22.55 -20.29
C GLU A 159 1.08 21.19 -20.98
N ARG A 160 1.29 20.13 -20.20
CA ARG A 160 1.49 18.75 -20.67
C ARG A 160 0.27 17.87 -20.42
N TYR A 161 -0.81 18.42 -19.88
CA TYR A 161 -1.98 17.66 -19.48
C TYR A 161 -2.63 16.97 -20.67
N ASP A 162 -2.89 17.71 -21.75
CA ASP A 162 -3.55 17.20 -22.95
C ASP A 162 -2.73 16.10 -23.63
N ASP A 163 -1.40 16.29 -23.73
CA ASP A 163 -0.48 15.30 -24.29
C ASP A 163 -0.53 13.98 -23.50
N ILE A 164 -0.44 14.08 -22.17
CA ILE A 164 -0.46 12.94 -21.25
C ILE A 164 -1.83 12.25 -21.28
N GLN A 165 -2.92 12.99 -21.33
CA GLN A 165 -4.27 12.45 -21.42
C GLN A 165 -4.50 11.69 -22.73
N SER A 166 -4.00 12.23 -23.85
CA SER A 166 -4.06 11.57 -25.16
C SER A 166 -3.31 10.25 -25.16
N GLU A 167 -2.11 10.23 -24.58
CA GLU A 167 -1.28 9.02 -24.48
C GLU A 167 -1.86 7.97 -23.51
N LEU A 168 -2.43 8.40 -22.39
CA LEU A 168 -3.15 7.49 -21.49
C LEU A 168 -4.37 6.86 -22.18
N THR A 169 -5.09 7.65 -22.98
CA THR A 169 -6.23 7.15 -23.76
C THR A 169 -5.76 6.15 -24.82
N ARG A 170 -4.69 6.47 -25.53
CA ARG A 170 -4.08 5.56 -26.52
C ARG A 170 -3.63 4.24 -25.88
N LEU A 171 -2.94 4.30 -24.74
CA LEU A 171 -2.51 3.10 -24.01
C LEU A 171 -3.69 2.26 -23.54
N ARG A 172 -4.74 2.90 -23.03
CA ARG A 172 -5.97 2.20 -22.64
C ARG A 172 -6.58 1.45 -23.82
N THR A 173 -6.64 2.06 -25.00
CA THR A 173 -7.17 1.43 -26.22
C THR A 173 -6.33 0.24 -26.62
N VAL A 174 -5.00 0.37 -26.64
CA VAL A 174 -4.10 -0.75 -26.95
C VAL A 174 -4.29 -1.90 -25.96
N CYS A 175 -4.39 -1.62 -24.65
CA CYS A 175 -4.66 -2.66 -23.64
C CYS A 175 -6.01 -3.36 -23.87
N TYR A 176 -7.01 -2.62 -24.35
CA TYR A 176 -8.33 -3.16 -24.63
C TYR A 176 -8.36 -4.02 -25.89
N GLU A 177 -7.58 -3.64 -26.91
CA GLU A 177 -7.47 -4.38 -28.18
C GLU A 177 -6.66 -5.67 -28.04
N GLU A 178 -5.58 -5.64 -27.25
CA GLU A 178 -4.70 -6.79 -26.98
C GLU A 178 -5.28 -7.79 -25.96
N ALA A 179 -6.42 -7.49 -25.35
CA ALA A 179 -7.08 -8.39 -24.41
C ALA A 179 -7.60 -9.66 -25.14
N GLU A 180 -7.26 -10.83 -24.60
CA GLU A 180 -7.47 -12.12 -25.27
C GLU A 180 -8.95 -12.53 -25.31
N ASN A 181 -9.72 -12.16 -24.29
CA ASN A 181 -11.13 -12.50 -24.18
C ASN A 181 -11.99 -11.31 -23.70
N ASP A 182 -13.31 -11.47 -23.73
CA ASP A 182 -14.25 -10.42 -23.34
C ASP A 182 -14.22 -10.12 -21.82
N ASP A 183 -13.84 -11.08 -20.98
CA ASP A 183 -13.70 -10.90 -19.54
C ASP A 183 -12.46 -10.06 -19.20
N ASP A 184 -11.37 -10.23 -19.93
CA ASP A 184 -10.15 -9.43 -19.83
C ASP A 184 -10.42 -7.99 -20.26
N ARG A 185 -11.20 -7.79 -21.34
CA ARG A 185 -11.65 -6.45 -21.78
C ARG A 185 -12.48 -5.75 -20.71
N LEU A 186 -13.42 -6.47 -20.09
CA LEU A 186 -14.21 -5.96 -18.97
C LEU A 186 -13.32 -5.62 -17.78
N SER A 187 -12.31 -6.44 -17.50
CA SER A 187 -11.35 -6.24 -16.42
C SER A 187 -10.48 -5.02 -16.64
N VAL A 188 -9.89 -4.84 -17.83
CA VAL A 188 -9.13 -3.63 -18.22
C VAL A 188 -10.01 -2.38 -18.07
N LYS A 189 -11.26 -2.44 -18.55
CA LYS A 189 -12.19 -1.31 -18.45
C LYS A 189 -12.51 -0.96 -17.00
N LYS A 190 -12.81 -1.94 -16.16
CA LYS A 190 -13.19 -1.78 -14.75
C LYS A 190 -12.02 -1.31 -13.89
N LEU A 191 -10.82 -1.80 -14.20
CA LEU A 191 -9.64 -1.60 -13.39
C LEU A 191 -8.85 -0.33 -13.74
N TRP A 192 -9.01 0.20 -14.95
CA TRP A 192 -8.29 1.39 -15.40
C TRP A 192 -8.45 2.55 -14.39
N PRO A 193 -7.36 3.09 -13.80
CA PRO A 193 -7.48 4.09 -12.73
C PRO A 193 -8.03 5.44 -13.19
N TYR A 194 -7.74 5.83 -14.44
CA TYR A 194 -8.13 7.13 -14.99
C TYR A 194 -9.48 7.04 -15.70
N GLN A 195 -10.53 6.72 -14.93
CA GLN A 195 -11.90 6.80 -15.40
C GLN A 195 -12.42 8.22 -15.19
N ASP A 196 -13.08 8.77 -16.21
CA ASP A 196 -13.86 10.00 -16.05
C ASP A 196 -15.01 9.69 -15.09
N SER A 197 -14.79 9.93 -13.80
CA SER A 197 -15.89 10.01 -12.86
C SER A 197 -16.74 11.19 -13.31
N LYS A 198 -17.95 10.92 -13.79
CA LYS A 198 -18.98 11.94 -13.76
C LYS A 198 -19.11 12.33 -12.29
N GLU A 199 -18.61 13.50 -11.92
CA GLU A 199 -18.85 14.08 -10.62
C GLU A 199 -20.37 14.03 -10.38
N VAL A 200 -20.79 13.38 -9.30
CA VAL A 200 -22.16 13.37 -8.77
C VAL A 200 -22.22 14.38 -7.65
#